data_AF-A0AAW2C4A0-F1
#
_entry.id   AF-A0AAW2C4A0-F1
#
_cell.length_a   1.000
_cell.length_b   1.000
_cell.length_c   1.000
_cell.angle_alpha   90.00
_cell.angle_beta   90.00
_cell.angle_gamma   90.00
#
_symmetry.space_group_name_H-M   'P 1'
#
loop_
_entity.id
_entity.type
_entity.pdbx_description
1 polymer ?
#
loop_
_entity_poly.entity_id
_entity_poly.type
_entity_poly.pdbx_seq_one_letter_code
_entity_poly.pdbx_strand_id
1 'polypeptide(L)'
;MNLCKGLTFTNKVEVKRALTILALKENKHFVINRSTKVKLYAKCVDESCKCLCIDGFKYCKPVISIDGTHLYGKYQGKLLVAMATDANNKVFPLAFAVVDCESGLSWGWFLQYLRDTIGDVIPDEVKFDNIMEPIKQVEIKAIRKKKKVMGKNGRENDYLPYTYLMSESIDMWTQSHDNGRRFEAMTINILECFNGVLKGAQGLPIAAMVEFTWSKLVAYFHDRHKEITYDL
;
A
#
# COMPACT_ATOMS: atom_id res chain seq x y z
N MET A 1 -23.55 -22.28 -0.72
CA MET A 1 -22.12 -22.47 -0.38
C MET A 1 -21.70 -21.27 0.46
N ASN A 2 -21.32 -21.45 1.72
CA ASN A 2 -21.00 -20.32 2.59
C ASN A 2 -19.59 -19.81 2.29
N LEU A 3 -19.50 -18.59 1.77
CA LEU A 3 -18.24 -17.92 1.49
C LEU A 3 -17.70 -17.28 2.76
N CYS A 4 -16.83 -18.01 3.46
CA CYS A 4 -16.07 -17.50 4.59
C CYS A 4 -14.81 -16.77 4.11
N LYS A 5 -14.31 -15.83 4.92
CA LYS A 5 -12.99 -15.24 4.69
C LYS A 5 -11.89 -16.31 4.82
N GLY A 6 -10.81 -16.16 4.06
CA GLY A 6 -9.68 -17.10 4.07
C GLY A 6 -9.88 -18.36 3.21
N LEU A 7 -10.99 -18.50 2.48
CA LEU A 7 -11.17 -19.61 1.52
C LEU A 7 -10.08 -19.61 0.42
N THR A 8 -9.45 -20.76 0.25
CA THR A 8 -8.58 -21.06 -0.89
C THR A 8 -9.38 -21.74 -2.01
N PHE A 9 -8.92 -21.58 -3.25
CA PHE A 9 -9.54 -22.14 -4.44
C PHE A 9 -8.47 -22.83 -5.28
N THR A 10 -8.78 -24.00 -5.84
CA THR A 10 -7.81 -24.80 -6.61
C THR A 10 -7.56 -24.20 -8.00
N ASN A 11 -8.56 -23.52 -8.56
CA ASN A 11 -8.52 -22.99 -9.91
C ASN A 11 -9.38 -21.73 -10.08
N LYS A 12 -9.21 -21.04 -11.20
CA LYS A 12 -9.90 -19.77 -11.50
C LYS A 12 -11.40 -19.92 -11.79
N VAL A 13 -11.89 -21.09 -12.17
CA VAL A 13 -13.32 -21.32 -12.42
C VAL A 13 -14.07 -21.34 -11.09
N GLU A 14 -13.47 -21.93 -10.05
CA GLU A 14 -13.96 -21.84 -8.66
C GLU A 14 -13.95 -20.40 -8.15
N VAL A 15 -12.86 -19.64 -8.33
CA VAL A 15 -12.82 -18.21 -7.93
C VAL A 15 -13.91 -17.40 -8.64
N LYS A 16 -14.12 -17.61 -9.96
CA LYS A 16 -15.22 -16.95 -10.69
C LYS A 16 -16.59 -17.33 -10.14
N ARG A 17 -16.86 -18.62 -9.91
CA ARG A 17 -18.12 -19.10 -9.32
C ARG A 17 -18.35 -18.53 -7.92
N ALA A 18 -17.32 -18.48 -7.08
CA ALA A 18 -17.37 -17.88 -5.76
C ALA A 18 -17.68 -16.36 -5.84
N LEU A 19 -17.02 -15.62 -6.73
CA LEU A 19 -17.32 -14.21 -6.99
C LEU A 19 -18.77 -14.01 -7.47
N THR A 20 -19.31 -14.87 -8.34
CA THR A 20 -20.72 -14.80 -8.78
C THR A 20 -21.69 -15.08 -7.63
N ILE A 21 -21.38 -16.05 -6.76
CA ILE A 21 -22.21 -16.34 -5.57
C ILE A 21 -22.14 -15.18 -4.56
N LEU A 22 -20.97 -14.55 -4.39
CA LEU A 22 -20.80 -13.35 -3.55
C LEU A 22 -21.59 -12.16 -4.12
N ALA A 23 -21.50 -11.92 -5.42
CA ALA A 23 -22.21 -10.87 -6.13
C ALA A 23 -23.73 -10.95 -5.90
N LEU A 24 -24.30 -12.15 -6.07
CA LEU A 24 -25.72 -12.41 -5.85
C LEU A 24 -26.11 -12.32 -4.36
N LYS A 25 -25.28 -12.83 -3.44
CA LYS A 25 -25.58 -12.82 -2.00
C LYS A 25 -25.53 -11.43 -1.37
N GLU A 26 -24.55 -10.62 -1.75
CA GLU A 26 -24.33 -9.28 -1.20
C GLU A 26 -25.04 -8.18 -2.02
N ASN A 27 -25.76 -8.55 -3.09
CA ASN A 27 -26.35 -7.65 -4.09
C ASN A 27 -25.36 -6.61 -4.65
N LYS A 28 -24.22 -7.11 -5.16
CA LYS A 28 -23.07 -6.30 -5.61
C LYS A 28 -22.57 -6.74 -6.99
N HIS A 29 -22.24 -5.78 -7.84
CA HIS A 29 -21.77 -6.04 -9.21
C HIS A 29 -20.24 -6.05 -9.28
N PHE A 30 -19.67 -7.23 -9.59
CA PHE A 30 -18.24 -7.44 -9.74
C PHE A 30 -17.83 -7.64 -11.21
N VAL A 31 -16.92 -6.80 -11.70
CA VAL A 31 -16.31 -6.91 -13.03
C VAL A 31 -14.93 -7.55 -12.97
N ILE A 32 -14.52 -8.28 -14.02
CA ILE A 32 -13.21 -8.92 -14.11
C ILE A 32 -12.30 -8.07 -15.01
N ASN A 33 -11.55 -7.15 -14.40
CA ASN A 33 -10.68 -6.23 -15.14
C ASN A 33 -9.49 -6.92 -15.83
N ARG A 34 -8.98 -8.03 -15.27
CA ARG A 34 -7.81 -8.73 -15.84
C ARG A 34 -7.76 -10.20 -15.42
N SER A 35 -7.23 -11.06 -16.29
CA SER A 35 -6.77 -12.40 -15.93
C SER A 35 -5.45 -12.70 -16.62
N THR A 36 -4.48 -13.24 -15.89
CA THR A 36 -3.23 -13.78 -16.46
C THR A 36 -3.31 -15.31 -16.55
N LYS A 37 -2.20 -16.06 -16.61
CA LYS A 37 -2.25 -17.51 -16.36
C LYS A 37 -2.60 -17.80 -14.89
N VAL A 38 -1.98 -17.11 -13.94
CA VAL A 38 -2.07 -17.41 -12.49
C VAL A 38 -2.98 -16.48 -11.67
N LYS A 39 -3.02 -15.17 -11.94
CA LYS A 39 -3.81 -14.18 -11.15
C LYS A 39 -5.14 -13.82 -11.84
N LEU A 40 -6.20 -13.63 -11.06
CA LEU A 40 -7.50 -13.10 -11.48
C LEU A 40 -7.74 -11.79 -10.74
N TYR A 41 -8.17 -10.75 -11.45
CA TYR A 41 -8.40 -9.41 -10.90
C TYR A 41 -9.89 -9.07 -11.08
N ALA A 42 -10.59 -8.82 -9.97
CA ALA A 42 -11.97 -8.38 -9.97
C ALA A 42 -12.11 -7.08 -9.16
N LYS A 43 -12.91 -6.13 -9.65
CA LYS A 43 -13.27 -4.87 -8.97
C LYS A 43 -14.80 -4.89 -8.79
N CYS A 44 -15.27 -4.53 -7.60
CA CYS A 44 -16.69 -4.21 -7.40
C CYS A 44 -16.93 -2.80 -7.96
N VAL A 45 -18.00 -2.58 -8.73
CA VAL A 45 -18.28 -1.26 -9.35
C VAL A 45 -19.25 -0.41 -8.55
N ASP A 46 -19.95 -0.98 -7.58
CA ASP A 46 -20.93 -0.26 -6.78
C ASP A 46 -20.27 0.82 -5.93
N GLU A 47 -20.95 1.96 -5.74
CA GLU A 47 -20.42 3.04 -4.92
C GLU A 47 -20.20 2.61 -3.45
N SER A 48 -21.04 1.67 -2.96
CA SER A 48 -20.88 1.00 -1.65
C SER A 48 -19.66 0.06 -1.53
N CYS A 49 -18.86 -0.05 -2.60
CA CYS A 49 -17.58 -0.74 -2.62
C CYS A 49 -16.38 0.20 -2.79
N LYS A 50 -16.57 1.51 -2.96
CA LYS A 50 -15.45 2.46 -2.94
C LYS A 50 -14.80 2.44 -1.56
N CYS A 51 -13.47 2.49 -1.54
CA CYS A 51 -12.73 2.53 -0.29
C CYS A 51 -12.68 3.98 0.22
N LEU A 52 -13.32 4.25 1.35
CA LEU A 52 -13.35 5.59 1.95
C LEU A 52 -11.95 6.15 2.25
N CYS A 53 -10.97 5.29 2.52
CA CYS A 53 -9.56 5.73 2.65
C CYS A 53 -9.01 6.27 1.33
N ILE A 54 -9.35 5.63 0.20
CA ILE A 54 -8.88 6.02 -1.12
C ILE A 54 -9.57 7.32 -1.55
N ASP A 55 -10.90 7.38 -1.51
CA ASP A 55 -11.67 8.57 -1.85
C ASP A 55 -11.38 9.77 -0.93
N GLY A 56 -11.00 9.50 0.33
CA GLY A 56 -10.67 10.51 1.33
C GLY A 56 -9.27 11.12 1.17
N PHE A 57 -8.35 10.48 0.46
CA PHE A 57 -6.98 10.96 0.29
C PHE A 57 -6.90 12.34 -0.41
N LYS A 58 -7.89 12.71 -1.23
CA LYS A 58 -7.99 14.06 -1.82
C LYS A 58 -8.14 15.20 -0.81
N TYR A 59 -8.53 14.90 0.44
CA TYR A 59 -8.60 15.83 1.56
C TYR A 59 -7.36 15.77 2.47
N CYS A 60 -6.35 14.96 2.10
CA CYS A 60 -5.10 14.87 2.83
C CYS A 60 -4.04 15.86 2.33
N LYS A 61 -3.03 16.11 3.16
CA LYS A 61 -1.77 16.69 2.72
C LYS A 61 -1.19 15.78 1.64
N PRO A 62 -0.63 16.30 0.52
CA PRO A 62 -0.14 15.51 -0.61
C PRO A 62 1.22 14.86 -0.34
N VAL A 63 1.36 14.21 0.83
CA VAL A 63 2.56 13.52 1.31
C VAL A 63 2.11 12.15 1.82
N ILE A 64 2.70 11.10 1.27
CA ILE A 64 2.50 9.72 1.72
C ILE A 64 3.80 9.26 2.36
N SER A 65 3.74 8.91 3.64
CA SER A 65 4.83 8.23 4.34
C SER A 65 4.69 6.72 4.13
N ILE A 66 5.80 6.01 3.95
CA ILE A 66 5.81 4.58 3.64
C ILE A 66 6.92 3.88 4.43
N ASP A 67 6.64 2.72 5.03
CA ASP A 67 7.60 1.94 5.82
C ASP A 67 7.34 0.42 5.72
N GLY A 68 8.36 -0.39 6.03
CA GLY A 68 8.33 -1.84 6.06
C GLY A 68 8.79 -2.41 7.41
N THR A 69 7.92 -3.18 8.07
CA THR A 69 8.17 -3.73 9.40
C THR A 69 8.16 -5.26 9.39
N HIS A 70 8.89 -5.89 10.32
CA HIS A 70 9.03 -7.34 10.39
C HIS A 70 7.76 -8.00 10.94
N LEU A 71 7.37 -9.14 10.38
CA LEU A 71 6.43 -10.06 11.01
C LEU A 71 7.17 -10.99 11.98
N TYR A 72 6.42 -11.57 12.92
CA TYR A 72 6.94 -12.41 13.98
C TYR A 72 6.33 -13.83 13.96
N GLY A 73 6.95 -14.75 14.69
CA GLY A 73 6.49 -16.14 14.75
C GLY A 73 6.67 -16.89 13.43
N LYS A 74 5.66 -17.69 13.03
CA LYS A 74 5.78 -18.64 11.90
C LYS A 74 5.88 -17.97 10.53
N TYR A 75 5.44 -16.72 10.38
CA TYR A 75 5.40 -16.01 9.11
C TYR A 75 6.57 -15.01 9.06
N GLN A 76 7.69 -15.43 8.49
CA GLN A 76 8.95 -14.64 8.40
C GLN A 76 8.90 -13.52 7.35
N GLY A 77 7.71 -12.97 7.08
CA GLY A 77 7.48 -11.94 6.06
C GLY A 77 7.67 -10.51 6.58
N LYS A 78 7.30 -9.55 5.75
CA LYS A 78 7.23 -8.12 6.11
C LYS A 78 5.82 -7.60 5.93
N LEU A 79 5.47 -6.58 6.72
CA LEU A 79 4.29 -5.75 6.56
C LEU A 79 4.73 -4.39 6.03
N LEU A 80 4.34 -4.06 4.80
CA LEU A 80 4.49 -2.72 4.25
C LEU A 80 3.25 -1.89 4.60
N VAL A 81 3.43 -0.61 4.94
CA VAL A 81 2.34 0.31 5.30
C VAL A 81 2.54 1.65 4.60
N ALA A 82 1.45 2.20 4.05
CA ALA A 82 1.36 3.56 3.53
C ALA A 82 0.39 4.38 4.39
N MET A 83 0.86 5.52 4.91
CA MET A 83 0.12 6.46 5.73
C MET A 83 0.16 7.85 5.09
N ALA A 84 -0.94 8.59 5.18
CA ALA A 84 -1.03 10.00 4.90
C ALA A 84 -1.30 10.78 6.19
N THR A 85 -1.31 12.12 6.08
CA THR A 85 -1.75 13.03 7.14
C THR A 85 -2.84 13.92 6.58
N ASP A 86 -3.96 14.07 7.28
CA ASP A 86 -5.05 14.94 6.81
C ASP A 86 -4.82 16.43 7.09
N ALA A 87 -5.72 17.28 6.60
CA ALA A 87 -5.67 18.73 6.81
C ALA A 87 -5.66 19.13 8.30
N ASN A 88 -6.18 18.30 9.20
CA ASN A 88 -6.26 18.55 10.64
C ASN A 88 -5.08 17.94 11.42
N ASN A 89 -3.96 17.65 10.73
CA ASN A 89 -2.76 17.02 11.29
C ASN A 89 -3.00 15.62 11.92
N LYS A 90 -4.13 14.96 11.64
CA LYS A 90 -4.40 13.60 12.13
C LYS A 90 -3.87 12.56 11.15
N VAL A 91 -3.54 11.38 11.68
CA VAL A 91 -3.02 10.26 10.89
C VAL A 91 -4.11 9.68 9.98
N PHE A 92 -3.75 9.26 8.77
CA PHE A 92 -4.71 8.75 7.80
C PHE A 92 -4.17 7.48 7.12
N PRO A 93 -4.59 6.28 7.55
CA PRO A 93 -4.12 5.03 6.95
C PRO A 93 -4.63 4.84 5.52
N LEU A 94 -3.70 4.64 4.57
CA LEU A 94 -4.02 4.62 3.14
C LEU A 94 -3.98 3.19 2.56
N ALA A 95 -2.93 2.42 2.84
CA ALA A 95 -2.79 1.03 2.39
C ALA A 95 -1.85 0.22 3.30
N PHE A 96 -1.95 -1.11 3.24
CA PHE A 96 -0.95 -2.03 3.80
C PHE A 96 -0.83 -3.28 2.93
N ALA A 97 0.31 -3.97 3.00
CA ALA A 97 0.58 -5.19 2.26
C ALA A 97 1.42 -6.19 3.06
N VAL A 98 1.07 -7.47 2.95
CA VAL A 98 1.84 -8.58 3.50
C VAL A 98 2.71 -9.14 2.39
N VAL A 99 4.03 -9.10 2.56
CA VAL A 99 5.03 -9.55 1.57
C VAL A 99 5.97 -10.58 2.20
N ASP A 100 6.64 -11.35 1.35
CA ASP A 100 7.63 -12.36 1.73
C ASP A 100 8.94 -11.72 2.21
N CYS A 101 9.38 -10.63 1.57
CA CYS A 101 10.57 -9.89 1.93
C CYS A 101 10.47 -8.41 1.50
N GLU A 102 11.31 -7.54 2.05
CA GLU A 102 11.56 -6.20 1.47
C GLU A 102 12.55 -6.34 0.32
N SER A 103 12.03 -6.38 -0.91
CA SER A 103 12.79 -6.45 -2.15
C SER A 103 12.28 -5.39 -3.13
N GLY A 104 13.08 -5.05 -4.15
CA GLY A 104 12.64 -4.14 -5.22
C GLY A 104 11.32 -4.60 -5.85
N LEU A 105 11.16 -5.91 -6.05
CA LEU A 105 9.94 -6.54 -6.57
C LEU A 105 8.73 -6.37 -5.65
N SER A 106 8.87 -6.51 -4.32
CA SER A 106 7.74 -6.40 -3.39
C SER A 106 7.34 -4.94 -3.16
N TRP A 107 8.32 -4.03 -3.06
CA TRP A 107 8.09 -2.58 -3.02
C TRP A 107 7.47 -2.08 -4.32
N GLY A 108 8.07 -2.37 -5.49
CA GLY A 108 7.54 -1.98 -6.79
C GLY A 108 6.14 -2.53 -7.06
N TRP A 109 5.83 -3.75 -6.60
CA TRP A 109 4.47 -4.30 -6.65
C TRP A 109 3.49 -3.52 -5.76
N PHE A 110 3.84 -3.24 -4.50
CA PHE A 110 2.99 -2.47 -3.58
C PHE A 110 2.75 -1.05 -4.08
N LEU A 111 3.80 -0.41 -4.60
CA LEU A 111 3.80 0.98 -5.03
C LEU A 111 3.10 1.17 -6.39
N GLN A 112 3.19 0.19 -7.31
CA GLN A 112 2.33 0.15 -8.50
C GLN A 112 0.86 -0.03 -8.12
N TYR A 113 0.53 -0.90 -7.16
CA TYR A 113 -0.85 -1.03 -6.66
C TYR A 113 -1.35 0.26 -6.01
N LEU A 114 -0.49 0.96 -5.27
CA LEU A 114 -0.81 2.27 -4.71
C LEU A 114 -1.13 3.26 -5.84
N ARG A 115 -0.26 3.38 -6.87
CA ARG A 115 -0.49 4.19 -8.08
C ARG A 115 -1.84 3.90 -8.72
N ASP A 116 -2.09 2.64 -9.04
CA ASP A 116 -3.29 2.19 -9.76
C ASP A 116 -4.58 2.32 -8.93
N THR A 117 -4.47 2.67 -7.64
CA THR A 117 -5.62 2.86 -6.72
C THR A 117 -5.89 4.34 -6.41
N ILE A 118 -4.86 5.19 -6.26
CA ILE A 118 -5.04 6.63 -5.94
C ILE A 118 -4.87 7.56 -7.15
N GLY A 119 -4.41 7.06 -8.30
CA GLY A 119 -4.40 7.81 -9.57
C GLY A 119 -5.80 8.27 -10.00
N ASP A 120 -6.84 7.47 -9.73
CA ASP A 120 -8.25 7.84 -9.96
C ASP A 120 -8.73 9.03 -9.09
N VAL A 121 -7.98 9.41 -8.04
CA VAL A 121 -8.43 10.35 -6.99
C VAL A 121 -7.60 11.65 -6.92
N ILE A 122 -6.38 11.65 -7.45
CA ILE A 122 -5.47 12.81 -7.42
C ILE A 122 -5.67 13.61 -8.73
N PRO A 123 -6.15 14.88 -8.68
CA PRO A 123 -6.53 15.62 -9.90
C PRO A 123 -5.39 15.94 -10.88
N ASP A 124 -4.13 15.81 -10.45
CA ASP A 124 -2.94 16.10 -11.26
C ASP A 124 -2.11 14.82 -11.46
N GLU A 125 -2.06 14.28 -12.68
CA GLU A 125 -1.14 13.17 -13.03
C GLU A 125 0.32 13.53 -12.71
N VAL A 126 0.66 14.82 -12.88
CA VAL A 126 1.95 15.45 -12.53
C VAL A 126 2.36 15.19 -11.09
N LYS A 127 1.41 15.12 -10.13
CA LYS A 127 1.72 14.85 -8.73
C LYS A 127 2.22 13.41 -8.53
N PHE A 128 1.75 12.47 -9.33
CA PHE A 128 1.97 11.06 -9.06
C PHE A 128 3.23 10.50 -9.68
N ASP A 129 3.58 10.93 -10.90
CA ASP A 129 4.84 10.49 -11.50
C ASP A 129 6.05 11.10 -10.77
N ASN A 130 5.92 12.29 -10.17
CA ASN A 130 6.92 12.84 -9.23
C ASN A 130 7.10 12.00 -7.95
N ILE A 131 6.06 11.29 -7.48
CA ILE A 131 6.15 10.38 -6.32
C ILE A 131 6.74 9.03 -6.75
N MET A 132 6.42 8.55 -7.95
CA MET A 132 6.84 7.24 -8.45
C MET A 132 8.20 7.22 -9.14
N GLU A 133 8.70 8.32 -9.70
CA GLU A 133 10.02 8.32 -10.34
C GLU A 133 11.16 8.05 -9.35
N PRO A 134 11.18 8.57 -8.10
CA PRO A 134 12.14 8.14 -7.09
C PRO A 134 12.10 6.64 -6.80
N ILE A 135 10.93 6.01 -6.89
CA ILE A 135 10.73 4.56 -6.69
C ILE A 135 11.21 3.76 -7.90
N LYS A 136 10.92 4.22 -9.13
CA LYS A 136 11.50 3.67 -10.36
C LYS A 136 13.00 3.88 -10.44
N GLN A 137 13.52 4.97 -9.90
CA GLN A 137 14.94 5.24 -9.90
C GLN A 137 15.61 4.36 -8.86
N VAL A 138 15.05 4.25 -7.62
CA VAL A 138 15.25 3.13 -6.67
C VAL A 138 15.31 1.79 -7.39
N GLU A 139 14.76 1.71 -8.61
CA GLU A 139 14.95 0.74 -9.68
C GLU A 139 15.77 1.07 -11.04
N ILE A 140 17.06 1.54 -11.09
CA ILE A 140 18.19 1.07 -12.00
C ILE A 140 19.74 0.88 -11.52
N LYS A 141 20.19 -0.03 -10.56
CA LYS A 141 21.32 -0.03 -9.51
C LYS A 141 21.57 -1.36 -8.72
N ALA A 142 20.72 -1.76 -7.77
CA ALA A 142 20.89 -2.88 -6.82
C ALA A 142 21.30 -4.20 -7.49
N ILE A 143 20.96 -4.41 -8.76
CA ILE A 143 21.40 -5.57 -9.53
C ILE A 143 22.26 -5.26 -10.76
N ARG A 144 22.58 -3.98 -10.98
CA ARG A 144 23.98 -3.60 -11.31
C ARG A 144 24.95 -3.91 -10.13
N LYS A 145 24.47 -4.16 -8.89
CA LYS A 145 25.25 -4.74 -7.76
C LYS A 145 25.33 -6.29 -7.85
N LYS A 146 24.22 -7.06 -7.94
CA LYS A 146 24.28 -8.54 -8.25
C LYS A 146 25.18 -8.81 -9.47
N LYS A 147 25.00 -8.09 -10.60
CA LYS A 147 25.81 -8.24 -11.85
C LYS A 147 27.30 -7.97 -11.69
N LYS A 148 27.75 -7.42 -10.55
CA LYS A 148 29.17 -7.18 -10.24
C LYS A 148 29.74 -8.18 -9.22
N VAL A 149 28.88 -9.01 -8.61
CA VAL A 149 29.25 -10.03 -7.61
C VAL A 149 29.14 -11.44 -8.20
N MET A 150 28.07 -11.72 -8.96
CA MET A 150 27.99 -12.94 -9.78
C MET A 150 28.65 -12.69 -11.13
N GLY A 151 29.63 -13.53 -11.49
CA GLY A 151 30.31 -13.47 -12.79
C GLY A 151 29.36 -13.65 -13.97
N LYS A 152 29.82 -13.29 -15.18
CA LYS A 152 29.03 -13.25 -16.42
C LYS A 152 28.42 -14.62 -16.81
N ASN A 153 27.27 -14.99 -16.24
CA ASN A 153 26.36 -16.01 -16.79
C ASN A 153 24.88 -15.92 -16.29
N GLY A 154 24.52 -14.94 -15.45
CA GLY A 154 23.13 -14.69 -15.06
C GLY A 154 22.45 -13.59 -15.88
N ARG A 155 21.33 -13.89 -16.55
CA ARG A 155 20.47 -12.90 -17.25
C ARG A 155 19.34 -12.41 -16.33
N GLU A 156 19.55 -11.29 -15.63
CA GLU A 156 18.50 -10.59 -14.86
C GLU A 156 18.70 -9.05 -14.94
N ASN A 157 17.71 -8.24 -14.56
CA ASN A 157 17.60 -6.82 -14.95
C ASN A 157 16.97 -5.95 -13.81
N ASP A 158 17.76 -5.48 -12.82
CA ASP A 158 17.29 -5.08 -11.45
C ASP A 158 18.29 -4.05 -10.73
N TYR A 159 17.93 -3.23 -9.69
CA TYR A 159 17.68 -1.77 -9.95
C TYR A 159 17.89 -0.66 -8.70
N LEU A 160 18.07 0.74 -8.79
CA LEU A 160 18.94 1.83 -8.07
C LEU A 160 18.43 2.89 -7.03
N PRO A 161 18.90 2.96 -5.78
CA PRO A 161 18.68 4.21 -5.00
C PRO A 161 19.62 5.40 -5.35
N TYR A 162 20.92 5.22 -5.13
CA TYR A 162 21.73 6.30 -4.52
C TYR A 162 22.25 7.44 -5.43
N THR A 163 22.44 7.25 -6.73
CA THR A 163 23.03 8.32 -7.60
C THR A 163 22.00 9.22 -8.26
N TYR A 164 20.73 8.81 -8.28
CA TYR A 164 19.65 9.66 -8.77
C TYR A 164 19.31 10.75 -7.76
N LEU A 165 19.18 10.38 -6.47
CA LEU A 165 19.02 11.33 -5.37
C LEU A 165 20.14 12.39 -5.38
N MET A 166 21.40 11.98 -5.54
CA MET A 166 22.54 12.91 -5.62
C MET A 166 22.65 13.70 -6.95
N SER A 167 21.75 13.49 -7.92
CA SER A 167 21.62 14.35 -9.12
C SER A 167 20.37 15.22 -9.11
N GLU A 168 19.38 14.93 -8.25
CA GLU A 168 18.20 15.76 -8.05
C GLU A 168 18.45 16.90 -7.08
N SER A 169 17.70 18.00 -7.23
CA SER A 169 17.90 19.17 -6.37
C SER A 169 17.65 18.83 -4.90
N ILE A 170 18.57 19.29 -4.04
CA ILE A 170 18.70 18.78 -2.68
C ILE A 170 17.48 19.11 -1.81
N ASP A 171 16.71 20.15 -2.16
CA ASP A 171 15.43 20.53 -1.55
C ASP A 171 14.28 19.53 -1.82
N MET A 172 14.35 18.73 -2.89
CA MET A 172 13.28 17.80 -3.23
C MET A 172 13.30 16.51 -2.40
N TRP A 173 14.42 16.19 -1.74
CA TRP A 173 14.59 14.93 -1.02
C TRP A 173 15.32 15.03 0.33
N THR A 174 16.20 16.01 0.56
CA THR A 174 16.80 16.22 1.89
C THR A 174 15.92 17.09 2.78
N GLN A 175 15.98 16.85 4.09
CA GLN A 175 15.18 17.58 5.08
C GLN A 175 15.72 19.00 5.35
N SER A 176 17.03 19.23 5.23
CA SER A 176 17.67 20.50 5.57
C SER A 176 17.49 21.62 4.54
N HIS A 177 16.88 21.32 3.38
CA HIS A 177 16.73 22.27 2.26
C HIS A 177 15.31 22.38 1.69
N ASP A 178 14.34 21.65 2.28
CA ASP A 178 12.96 21.42 1.78
C ASP A 178 12.06 22.67 1.60
N ASN A 179 12.52 23.85 2.00
CA ASN A 179 11.76 25.11 1.93
C ASN A 179 10.36 25.07 2.60
N GLY A 180 10.15 24.15 3.56
CA GLY A 180 8.91 23.99 4.32
C GLY A 180 7.81 23.15 3.64
N ARG A 181 8.09 22.50 2.50
CA ARG A 181 7.10 21.77 1.69
C ARG A 181 6.60 20.47 2.32
N ARG A 182 7.29 19.90 3.32
CA ARG A 182 6.89 18.68 4.06
C ARG A 182 5.71 18.83 5.02
N PHE A 183 5.09 20.01 5.12
CA PHE A 183 3.93 20.25 5.99
C PHE A 183 4.15 19.77 7.45
N GLU A 184 5.32 20.12 8.02
CA GLU A 184 5.76 19.81 9.40
C GLU A 184 6.18 18.34 9.66
N ALA A 185 6.11 17.45 8.66
CA ALA A 185 6.52 16.05 8.80
C ALA A 185 8.06 15.90 8.86
N MET A 186 8.64 16.01 10.06
CA MET A 186 10.08 15.92 10.30
C MET A 186 10.64 14.49 10.41
N THR A 187 9.82 13.47 10.67
CA THR A 187 10.26 12.08 10.88
C THR A 187 9.20 11.06 10.46
N ILE A 188 9.59 9.79 10.36
CA ILE A 188 8.68 8.66 10.04
C ILE A 188 7.87 8.18 11.28
N ASN A 189 7.88 8.93 12.38
CA ASN A 189 7.26 8.57 13.67
C ASN A 189 5.77 8.20 13.56
N ILE A 190 5.04 8.79 12.59
CA ILE A 190 3.66 8.42 12.26
C ILE A 190 3.48 6.92 11.93
N LEU A 191 4.45 6.31 11.24
CA LEU A 191 4.47 4.87 10.93
C LEU A 191 5.04 4.06 12.08
N GLU A 192 6.02 4.56 12.83
CA GLU A 192 6.53 3.89 14.03
C GLU A 192 5.42 3.70 15.08
N CYS A 193 4.56 4.72 15.27
CA CYS A 193 3.34 4.62 16.07
C CYS A 193 2.36 3.57 15.52
N PHE A 194 2.10 3.55 14.21
CA PHE A 194 1.16 2.59 13.60
C PHE A 194 1.69 1.14 13.64
N ASN A 195 2.98 0.94 13.37
CA ASN A 195 3.69 -0.31 13.60
C ASN A 195 3.58 -0.73 15.07
N GLY A 196 3.68 0.22 16.02
CA GLY A 196 3.42 0.00 17.44
C GLY A 196 2.03 -0.59 17.73
N VAL A 197 0.97 -0.04 17.11
CA VAL A 197 -0.40 -0.57 17.19
C VAL A 197 -0.50 -1.99 16.63
N LEU A 198 0.30 -2.33 15.60
CA LEU A 198 0.29 -3.63 14.96
C LEU A 198 1.28 -4.65 15.55
N LYS A 199 2.16 -4.29 16.49
CA LYS A 199 3.13 -5.22 17.13
C LYS A 199 2.47 -6.49 17.69
N GLY A 200 1.30 -6.36 18.33
CA GLY A 200 0.56 -7.51 18.84
C GLY A 200 -0.04 -8.41 17.74
N ALA A 201 -0.26 -7.88 16.54
CA ALA A 201 -0.83 -8.60 15.41
C ALA A 201 0.24 -9.23 14.48
N GLN A 202 1.48 -8.71 14.50
CA GLN A 202 2.61 -9.21 13.69
C GLN A 202 2.95 -10.69 13.91
N GLY A 203 2.58 -11.27 15.07
CA GLY A 203 2.76 -12.69 15.37
C GLY A 203 1.59 -13.61 14.99
N LEU A 204 0.48 -13.07 14.48
CA LEU A 204 -0.74 -13.81 14.18
C LEU A 204 -0.69 -14.52 12.80
N PRO A 205 -1.56 -15.51 12.55
CA PRO A 205 -1.83 -15.99 11.20
C PRO A 205 -2.22 -14.83 10.26
N ILE A 206 -1.70 -14.83 9.03
CA ILE A 206 -1.88 -13.72 8.07
C ILE A 206 -3.35 -13.30 7.92
N ALA A 207 -4.29 -14.25 7.87
CA ALA A 207 -5.72 -13.95 7.81
C ALA A 207 -6.21 -13.16 9.05
N ALA A 208 -5.85 -13.61 10.26
CA ALA A 208 -6.20 -12.93 11.50
C ALA A 208 -5.53 -11.56 11.64
N MET A 209 -4.29 -11.40 11.14
CA MET A 209 -3.63 -10.09 11.07
C MET A 209 -4.36 -9.13 10.11
N VAL A 210 -4.73 -9.59 8.91
CA VAL A 210 -5.53 -8.79 7.95
C VAL A 210 -6.87 -8.38 8.55
N GLU A 211 -7.55 -9.29 9.25
CA GLU A 211 -8.82 -9.00 9.94
C GLU A 211 -8.66 -8.05 11.13
N PHE A 212 -7.58 -8.19 11.92
CA PHE A 212 -7.26 -7.27 13.01
C PHE A 212 -7.01 -5.85 12.48
N THR A 213 -6.15 -5.71 11.48
CA THR A 213 -5.84 -4.42 10.85
C THR A 213 -7.12 -3.80 10.27
N TRP A 214 -7.91 -4.55 9.51
CA TRP A 214 -9.21 -4.07 9.00
C TRP A 214 -10.13 -3.58 10.13
N SER A 215 -10.28 -4.37 11.19
CA SER A 215 -11.17 -4.02 12.31
C SER A 215 -10.69 -2.79 13.07
N LYS A 216 -9.38 -2.59 13.23
CA LYS A 216 -8.79 -1.38 13.80
C LYS A 216 -8.99 -0.15 12.92
N LEU A 217 -8.88 -0.30 11.59
CA LEU A 217 -9.15 0.80 10.64
C LEU A 217 -10.63 1.22 10.67
N VAL A 218 -11.56 0.27 10.66
CA VAL A 218 -13.00 0.55 10.74
C VAL A 218 -13.35 1.27 12.05
N ALA A 219 -12.84 0.79 13.19
CA ALA A 219 -13.04 1.47 14.48
C ALA A 219 -12.47 2.90 14.47
N TYR A 220 -11.25 3.09 13.97
CA TYR A 220 -10.60 4.41 13.89
C TYR A 220 -11.42 5.44 13.10
N PHE A 221 -11.93 5.09 11.92
CA PHE A 221 -12.75 6.01 11.13
C PHE A 221 -14.15 6.24 11.72
N HIS A 222 -14.73 5.23 12.37
CA HIS A 222 -16.02 5.36 13.07
C HIS A 222 -15.92 6.28 14.29
N ASP A 223 -14.87 6.14 15.11
CA ASP A 223 -14.69 6.96 16.31
C ASP A 223 -14.33 8.41 15.94
N ARG A 224 -13.56 8.62 14.87
CA ARG A 224 -13.34 9.96 14.28
C ARG A 224 -14.60 10.58 13.67
N HIS A 225 -15.48 9.78 13.08
CA HIS A 225 -16.77 10.29 12.61
C HIS A 225 -17.62 10.76 13.79
N LYS A 226 -17.61 10.01 14.91
CA LYS A 226 -18.28 10.41 16.16
C LYS A 226 -17.77 11.73 16.70
N GLU A 227 -16.44 11.91 16.81
CA GLU A 227 -15.81 13.18 17.24
C GLU A 227 -16.41 14.35 16.44
N ILE A 228 -16.38 14.27 15.11
CA ILE A 228 -16.92 15.31 14.21
C ILE A 228 -18.43 15.55 14.43
N THR A 229 -19.23 14.51 14.72
CA THR A 229 -20.67 14.64 14.99
C THR A 229 -21.03 15.06 16.42
N TYR A 230 -20.07 15.15 17.34
CA TYR A 230 -20.27 15.76 18.66
C TYR A 230 -19.85 17.24 18.69
N ASP A 231 -19.03 17.68 17.74
CA ASP A 231 -18.58 19.07 17.55
C ASP A 231 -19.53 19.88 16.62
N LEU A 232 -20.71 19.35 16.26
CA LEU A 232 -21.70 19.91 15.31
C LEU A 232 -23.11 20.03 15.93
#